data_AF-A0A1B9NSY4-F1
#
_entry.id   AF-A0A1B9NSY4-F1
#
_cell.length_a   1.000
_cell.length_b   1.000
_cell.length_c   1.000
_cell.angle_alpha   90.00
_cell.angle_beta   90.00
_cell.angle_gamma   90.00
#
_symmetry.space_group_name_H-M   'P 1'
#
loop_
_entity.id
_entity.type
_entity.pdbx_description
1 polymer ?
#
loop_
_entity_poly.entity_id
_entity_poly.type
_entity_poly.pdbx_seq_one_letter_code
_entity_poly.pdbx_strand_id
1 'polypeptide(L)'
;MNGKIARAGNRSDAIIIPSPVIHYARPNLYFGKGEYAGPVDIWNQNKGFLVQSISPESYNLNFPTTGAHNLYFDLLITGDIEELTWEPVTHEGITATVTNVVAWVPDEDSGVVARVKLTGPEAKNQWYNPHPNLITKPQLPQTFELVGRDIYGVEVVKYGFVLRQWFVNRGEQLKTYSDHLAWCNSLGYRLSRVRDLTNAVCSGPGRWCQDAVSATPSSSGADYQRNIGAGFFTEWGRMYNYTDAGFVGPFYWTSDATGSSQFIVYSTDGYVTITDASFSSGGLCTAP
;
A
#
# COMPACT_ATOMS: atom_id res chain seq x y z
N MET A 1 -44.53 3.71 -65.03
CA MET A 1 -43.10 3.94 -64.77
C MET A 1 -42.89 3.94 -63.27
N ASN A 2 -41.95 3.12 -62.81
CA ASN A 2 -41.80 2.65 -61.43
C ASN A 2 -41.24 3.72 -60.48
N GLY A 3 -41.98 4.02 -59.42
CA GLY A 3 -41.49 4.82 -58.28
C GLY A 3 -40.58 3.97 -57.39
N LYS A 4 -39.27 4.23 -57.42
CA LYS A 4 -38.30 3.68 -56.46
C LYS A 4 -38.35 4.50 -55.17
N ILE A 5 -38.91 3.90 -54.12
CA ILE A 5 -38.77 4.37 -52.75
C ILE A 5 -37.36 4.00 -52.28
N ALA A 6 -36.49 4.99 -52.10
CA ALA A 6 -35.19 4.80 -51.48
C ALA A 6 -35.38 4.60 -49.98
N ARG A 7 -35.16 3.38 -49.50
CA ARG A 7 -35.02 3.11 -48.06
C ARG A 7 -33.70 3.72 -47.60
N ALA A 8 -33.78 4.77 -46.78
CA ALA A 8 -32.66 5.21 -45.98
C ALA A 8 -32.24 4.04 -45.06
N GLY A 9 -31.03 3.54 -45.27
CA GLY A 9 -30.47 2.51 -44.39
C GLY A 9 -30.22 3.13 -43.02
N ASN A 10 -30.83 2.56 -41.99
CA ASN A 10 -30.42 2.76 -40.60
C ASN A 10 -28.96 2.29 -40.49
N ARG A 11 -28.01 3.23 -40.56
CA ARG A 11 -26.68 3.01 -40.01
C ARG A 11 -26.83 3.08 -38.50
N SER A 12 -26.94 1.93 -37.86
CA SER A 12 -26.64 1.81 -36.44
C SER A 12 -25.15 2.06 -36.30
N ASP A 13 -24.78 3.30 -35.97
CA ASP A 13 -23.42 3.58 -35.50
C ASP A 13 -23.25 2.82 -34.18
N ALA A 14 -22.55 1.69 -34.24
CA ALA A 14 -22.21 0.94 -33.05
C ALA A 14 -21.27 1.81 -32.21
N ILE A 15 -21.77 2.36 -31.11
CA ILE A 15 -20.95 3.00 -30.11
C ILE A 15 -20.16 1.88 -29.44
N ILE A 16 -18.89 1.71 -29.84
CA ILE A 16 -17.96 0.85 -29.14
C ILE A 16 -17.58 1.59 -27.86
N ILE A 17 -18.20 1.21 -26.75
CA ILE A 17 -17.74 1.64 -25.42
C ILE A 17 -16.47 0.83 -25.16
N PRO A 18 -15.29 1.48 -25.01
CA PRO A 18 -14.06 0.76 -24.69
C PRO A 18 -14.24 0.04 -23.35
N SER A 19 -13.87 -1.24 -23.30
CA SER A 19 -13.91 -2.02 -22.06
C SER A 19 -13.03 -1.36 -21.00
N PRO A 20 -13.46 -1.32 -19.72
CA PRO A 20 -12.67 -0.69 -18.69
C PRO A 20 -11.31 -1.35 -18.50
N VAL A 21 -10.24 -0.55 -18.42
CA VAL A 21 -8.88 -1.04 -18.21
C VAL A 21 -8.23 -0.34 -17.03
N ILE A 22 -7.62 -1.10 -16.14
CA ILE A 22 -6.85 -0.57 -15.00
C ILE A 22 -5.40 -0.45 -15.42
N HIS A 23 -4.89 0.78 -15.41
CA HIS A 23 -3.49 1.04 -15.79
C HIS A 23 -2.59 1.18 -14.57
N TYR A 24 -3.10 1.75 -13.48
CA TYR A 24 -2.31 2.04 -12.29
C TYR A 24 -3.07 1.75 -11.01
N ALA A 25 -2.31 1.34 -9.99
CA ALA A 25 -2.74 1.34 -8.60
C ALA A 25 -1.98 2.43 -7.85
N ARG A 26 -2.71 3.41 -7.36
CA ARG A 26 -2.18 4.66 -6.84
C ARG A 26 -2.29 4.72 -5.32
N PRO A 27 -1.22 4.44 -4.57
CA PRO A 27 -1.12 4.86 -3.18
C PRO A 27 -0.87 6.37 -3.11
N ASN A 28 -0.47 6.85 -1.94
CA ASN A 28 0.01 8.21 -1.78
C ASN A 28 1.23 8.51 -2.69
N LEU A 29 1.18 9.58 -3.47
CA LEU A 29 2.23 9.98 -4.42
C LEU A 29 3.36 10.85 -3.82
N TYR A 30 3.21 11.39 -2.61
CA TYR A 30 4.28 12.16 -1.97
C TYR A 30 5.55 11.31 -1.87
N PHE A 31 6.72 11.91 -2.10
CA PHE A 31 8.00 11.17 -2.16
C PHE A 31 7.94 10.02 -3.19
N GLY A 32 7.54 10.33 -4.42
CA GLY A 32 7.54 9.41 -5.56
C GLY A 32 8.16 10.01 -6.82
N LYS A 33 8.81 11.17 -6.71
CA LYS A 33 9.46 11.93 -7.79
C LYS A 33 10.96 12.00 -7.52
N GLY A 34 11.75 12.29 -8.56
CA GLY A 34 13.20 12.51 -8.41
C GLY A 34 13.93 11.31 -7.80
N GLU A 35 14.70 11.52 -6.74
CA GLU A 35 15.50 10.47 -6.07
C GLU A 35 14.66 9.35 -5.43
N TYR A 36 13.38 9.63 -5.12
CA TYR A 36 12.43 8.65 -4.57
C TYR A 36 11.70 7.84 -5.65
N ALA A 37 11.85 8.20 -6.92
CA ALA A 37 11.14 7.54 -8.01
C ALA A 37 11.62 6.10 -8.18
N GLY A 38 10.66 5.19 -8.36
CA GLY A 38 10.95 3.81 -8.73
C GLY A 38 11.38 3.64 -10.18
N PRO A 39 11.76 2.41 -10.57
CA PRO A 39 11.95 2.04 -11.98
C PRO A 39 10.70 2.38 -12.81
N VAL A 40 10.90 2.87 -14.04
CA VAL A 40 9.82 3.41 -14.90
C VAL A 40 8.80 2.36 -15.34
N ASP A 41 9.18 1.08 -15.31
CA ASP A 41 8.36 -0.09 -15.58
C ASP A 41 7.53 -0.54 -14.36
N ILE A 42 7.86 -0.02 -13.16
CA ILE A 42 7.16 -0.32 -11.91
C ILE A 42 6.35 0.89 -11.42
N TRP A 43 6.90 2.09 -11.53
CA TRP A 43 6.36 3.31 -10.90
C TRP A 43 6.27 4.48 -11.88
N ASN A 44 5.07 5.06 -11.98
CA ASN A 44 4.84 6.33 -12.62
C ASN A 44 4.68 7.43 -11.56
N GLN A 45 5.51 8.48 -11.67
CA GLN A 45 5.60 9.53 -10.63
C GLN A 45 4.32 10.36 -10.44
N ASN A 46 3.40 10.33 -11.41
CA ASN A 46 2.13 11.05 -11.36
C ASN A 46 0.93 10.11 -11.15
N LYS A 47 1.07 8.82 -11.47
CA LYS A 47 -0.06 7.87 -11.53
C LYS A 47 0.04 6.72 -10.52
N GLY A 48 1.21 6.42 -9.98
CA GLY A 48 1.43 5.33 -9.02
C GLY A 48 2.04 4.08 -9.65
N PHE A 49 1.79 2.92 -9.05
CA PHE A 49 2.33 1.65 -9.54
C PHE A 49 1.63 1.20 -10.82
N LEU A 50 2.41 0.75 -11.80
CA LEU A 50 1.89 0.14 -13.02
C LEU A 50 1.30 -1.23 -12.68
N VAL A 51 0.15 -1.57 -13.26
CA VAL A 51 -0.36 -2.95 -13.22
C VAL A 51 0.62 -3.85 -13.97
N GLN A 52 1.21 -4.81 -13.26
CA GLN A 52 2.22 -5.73 -13.80
C GLN A 52 1.57 -6.92 -14.51
N SER A 53 0.43 -7.39 -14.01
CA SER A 53 -0.34 -8.48 -14.63
C SER A 53 -1.81 -8.45 -14.25
N ILE A 54 -2.67 -8.94 -15.13
CA ILE A 54 -4.09 -9.24 -14.87
C ILE A 54 -4.35 -10.75 -14.77
N SER A 55 -3.32 -11.57 -14.91
CA SER A 55 -3.43 -13.03 -14.79
C SER A 55 -3.31 -13.42 -13.31
N PRO A 56 -4.25 -14.22 -12.77
CA PRO A 56 -4.25 -14.62 -11.36
C PRO A 56 -2.94 -15.24 -10.87
N GLU A 57 -2.24 -15.98 -11.72
CA GLU A 57 -0.97 -16.65 -11.41
C GLU A 57 0.19 -15.66 -11.18
N SER A 58 0.00 -14.39 -11.54
CA SER A 58 1.03 -13.33 -11.51
C SER A 58 0.61 -12.11 -10.67
N TYR A 59 -0.50 -12.18 -9.92
CA TYR A 59 -0.91 -11.11 -9.01
C TYR A 59 0.12 -10.79 -7.92
N ASN A 60 1.05 -11.71 -7.65
CA ASN A 60 2.14 -11.49 -6.72
C ASN A 60 3.13 -10.41 -7.19
N LEU A 61 3.06 -9.97 -8.45
CA LEU A 61 3.84 -8.87 -9.02
C LEU A 61 3.17 -7.51 -8.84
N ASN A 62 1.87 -7.47 -8.55
CA ASN A 62 1.14 -6.23 -8.37
C ASN A 62 1.30 -5.68 -6.95
N PHE A 63 1.25 -4.35 -6.85
CA PHE A 63 1.03 -3.66 -5.58
C PHE A 63 -0.40 -3.94 -5.05
N PRO A 64 -0.65 -3.94 -3.74
CA PRO A 64 0.33 -4.01 -2.67
C PRO A 64 0.72 -5.46 -2.33
N THR A 65 1.93 -5.64 -1.81
CA THR A 65 2.36 -6.89 -1.16
C THR A 65 2.30 -6.82 0.36
N THR A 66 2.12 -5.62 0.91
CA THR A 66 2.03 -5.35 2.34
C THR A 66 0.74 -4.60 2.67
N GLY A 67 0.23 -4.70 3.89
CA GLY A 67 -1.01 -3.99 4.25
C GLY A 67 -1.11 -3.64 5.74
N ALA A 68 -2.00 -2.72 6.05
CA ALA A 68 -2.41 -2.38 7.41
C ALA A 68 -3.86 -1.89 7.40
N HIS A 69 -4.49 -1.89 8.58
CA HIS A 69 -5.87 -1.46 8.73
C HIS A 69 -6.05 0.00 8.28
N ASN A 70 -7.09 0.25 7.49
CA ASN A 70 -7.48 1.54 6.89
C ASN A 70 -6.49 2.14 5.89
N LEU A 71 -5.51 1.38 5.39
CA LEU A 71 -4.79 1.79 4.19
C LEU A 71 -5.68 1.69 2.96
N TYR A 72 -5.43 2.56 2.00
CA TYR A 72 -6.18 2.59 0.76
C TYR A 72 -5.30 2.98 -0.43
N PHE A 73 -5.73 2.59 -1.61
CA PHE A 73 -5.14 3.02 -2.87
C PHE A 73 -6.26 3.16 -3.91
N ASP A 74 -6.00 3.95 -4.94
CA ASP A 74 -6.97 4.23 -5.99
C ASP A 74 -6.60 3.47 -7.26
N LEU A 75 -7.54 2.75 -7.85
CA LEU A 75 -7.40 2.17 -9.17
C LEU A 75 -7.73 3.21 -10.23
N LEU A 76 -6.79 3.46 -11.13
CA LEU A 76 -6.97 4.39 -12.25
C LEU A 76 -7.44 3.59 -13.46
N ILE A 77 -8.74 3.70 -13.71
CA ILE A 77 -9.45 2.96 -14.75
C ILE A 77 -9.73 3.91 -15.92
N THR A 78 -9.54 3.45 -17.15
CA THR A 78 -10.06 4.13 -18.33
C THR A 78 -11.40 3.49 -18.71
N GLY A 79 -12.44 4.27 -18.95
CA GLY A 79 -13.80 3.78 -19.22
C GLY A 79 -14.83 4.41 -18.27
N ASP A 80 -16.06 3.91 -18.29
CA ASP A 80 -17.09 4.33 -17.35
C ASP A 80 -16.90 3.62 -16.00
N ILE A 81 -16.49 4.38 -14.98
CA ILE A 81 -16.17 3.88 -13.63
C ILE A 81 -17.38 4.01 -12.72
N GLU A 82 -18.21 5.04 -12.93
CA GLU A 82 -19.28 5.42 -12.01
C GLU A 82 -20.34 4.32 -11.90
N GLU A 83 -20.52 3.57 -12.99
CA GLU A 83 -21.46 2.46 -13.09
C GLU A 83 -20.91 1.12 -12.59
N LEU A 84 -19.62 1.04 -12.22
CA LEU A 84 -19.02 -0.22 -11.77
C LEU A 84 -19.42 -0.56 -10.33
N THR A 85 -19.86 -1.80 -10.15
CA THR A 85 -20.16 -2.40 -8.85
C THR A 85 -19.09 -3.42 -8.46
N TRP A 86 -18.83 -3.54 -7.16
CA TRP A 86 -17.74 -4.34 -6.61
C TRP A 86 -18.22 -5.05 -5.35
N GLU A 87 -17.98 -6.35 -5.27
CA GLU A 87 -18.19 -7.12 -4.04
C GLU A 87 -16.91 -7.10 -3.17
N PRO A 88 -17.03 -6.99 -1.83
CA PRO A 88 -15.88 -7.04 -0.96
C PRO A 88 -15.28 -8.45 -0.92
N VAL A 89 -13.95 -8.52 -0.89
CA VAL A 89 -13.22 -9.79 -0.82
C VAL A 89 -12.58 -9.92 0.55
N THR A 90 -12.78 -11.05 1.23
CA THR A 90 -12.30 -11.27 2.60
C THR A 90 -11.53 -12.57 2.72
N HIS A 91 -10.30 -12.48 3.23
CA HIS A 91 -9.43 -13.62 3.55
C HIS A 91 -8.73 -13.37 4.89
N GLU A 92 -8.71 -14.37 5.76
CA GLU A 92 -7.94 -14.33 7.01
C GLU A 92 -8.23 -13.11 7.91
N GLY A 93 -9.48 -12.63 7.88
CA GLY A 93 -9.93 -11.46 8.62
C GLY A 93 -9.50 -10.11 8.02
N ILE A 94 -8.90 -10.10 6.82
CA ILE A 94 -8.64 -8.90 6.03
C ILE A 94 -9.71 -8.80 4.94
N THR A 95 -10.35 -7.65 4.82
CA THR A 95 -11.34 -7.33 3.79
C THR A 95 -10.81 -6.21 2.90
N ALA A 96 -10.86 -6.43 1.58
CA ALA A 96 -10.68 -5.38 0.58
C ALA A 96 -12.06 -4.93 0.10
N THR A 97 -12.36 -3.64 0.27
CA THR A 97 -13.61 -3.01 -0.19
C THR A 97 -13.29 -1.97 -1.24
N VAL A 98 -14.03 -1.98 -2.35
CA VAL A 98 -13.88 -0.99 -3.41
C VAL A 98 -15.05 -0.02 -3.37
N THR A 99 -14.76 1.28 -3.36
CA THR A 99 -15.79 2.34 -3.46
C THR A 99 -15.38 3.38 -4.48
N ASN A 100 -16.32 3.81 -5.31
CA ASN A 100 -16.11 4.92 -6.22
C ASN A 100 -16.12 6.23 -5.42
N VAL A 101 -15.04 7.00 -5.49
CA VAL A 101 -14.90 8.26 -4.76
C VAL A 101 -14.33 9.34 -5.67
N VAL A 102 -14.72 10.59 -5.45
CA VAL A 102 -14.05 11.74 -6.06
C VAL A 102 -12.73 11.94 -5.33
N ALA A 103 -11.62 11.68 -6.01
CA ALA A 103 -10.29 11.89 -5.47
C ALA A 103 -9.68 13.18 -6.02
N TRP A 104 -9.14 14.00 -5.12
CA TRP A 104 -8.24 15.08 -5.50
C TRP A 104 -6.84 14.51 -5.71
N VAL A 105 -6.24 14.83 -6.85
CA VAL A 105 -4.91 14.37 -7.24
C VAL A 105 -4.03 15.61 -7.36
N PRO A 106 -2.88 15.67 -6.67
CA PRO A 106 -1.95 16.77 -6.86
C PRO A 106 -1.59 16.89 -8.35
N ASP A 107 -1.64 18.11 -8.87
CA ASP A 107 -1.31 18.44 -10.27
C ASP A 107 -2.28 17.89 -11.35
N GLU A 108 -3.47 17.38 -10.96
CA GLU A 108 -4.53 16.95 -11.90
C GLU A 108 -5.93 17.40 -11.45
N ASP A 109 -6.87 17.46 -12.38
CA ASP A 109 -8.27 17.71 -12.06
C ASP A 109 -8.85 16.55 -11.23
N SER A 110 -9.73 16.88 -10.28
CA SER A 110 -10.44 15.87 -9.49
C SER A 110 -11.26 14.96 -10.38
N GLY A 111 -11.18 13.65 -10.14
CA GLY A 111 -11.92 12.65 -10.91
C GLY A 111 -12.44 11.52 -10.03
N VAL A 112 -13.39 10.75 -10.55
CA VAL A 112 -13.86 9.53 -9.90
C VAL A 112 -12.80 8.44 -10.05
N VAL A 113 -12.48 7.78 -8.94
CA VAL A 113 -11.58 6.63 -8.89
C VAL A 113 -12.19 5.51 -8.07
N ALA A 114 -11.84 4.26 -8.41
CA ALA A 114 -12.22 3.11 -7.60
C ALA A 114 -11.20 2.94 -6.46
N ARG A 115 -11.56 3.38 -5.25
CA ARG A 115 -10.71 3.29 -4.07
C ARG A 115 -10.84 1.93 -3.42
N VAL A 116 -9.73 1.21 -3.34
CA VAL A 116 -9.60 -0.03 -2.57
C VAL A 116 -9.15 0.32 -1.16
N LYS A 117 -9.97 -0.02 -0.16
CA LYS A 117 -9.64 0.12 1.26
C LYS A 117 -9.43 -1.25 1.89
N LEU A 118 -8.32 -1.41 2.60
CA LEU A 118 -8.01 -2.62 3.38
C LEU A 118 -8.46 -2.42 4.82
N THR A 119 -9.32 -3.30 5.31
CA THR A 119 -9.67 -3.41 6.73
C THR A 119 -9.24 -4.79 7.23
N GLY A 120 -8.79 -4.87 8.46
CA GLY A 120 -8.30 -6.13 9.02
C GLY A 120 -7.89 -6.02 10.48
N PRO A 121 -7.13 -6.99 11.02
CA PRO A 121 -6.72 -6.99 12.41
C PRO A 121 -5.95 -5.72 12.78
N GLU A 122 -6.35 -5.10 13.89
CA GLU A 122 -5.79 -3.85 14.39
C GLU A 122 -5.82 -3.82 15.93
N ALA A 123 -5.17 -2.83 16.52
CA ALA A 123 -4.97 -2.76 17.96
C ALA A 123 -5.36 -1.41 18.58
N LYS A 124 -6.21 -0.60 17.93
CA LYS A 124 -6.59 0.73 18.42
C LYS A 124 -7.14 0.73 19.83
N ASN A 125 -7.99 -0.24 20.17
CA ASN A 125 -8.54 -0.39 21.53
C ASN A 125 -7.49 -0.80 22.58
N GLN A 126 -6.26 -1.11 22.18
CA GLN A 126 -5.18 -1.58 23.03
C GLN A 126 -3.91 -0.71 22.97
N TRP A 127 -3.94 0.43 22.26
CA TRP A 127 -2.76 1.30 22.11
C TRP A 127 -2.16 1.73 23.45
N TYR A 128 -3.00 2.17 24.39
CA TYR A 128 -2.58 2.63 25.71
C TYR A 128 -2.41 1.50 26.74
N ASN A 129 -2.71 0.25 26.37
CA ASN A 129 -2.52 -0.89 27.26
C ASN A 129 -1.07 -1.39 27.12
N PRO A 130 -0.24 -1.34 28.18
CA PRO A 130 1.12 -1.87 28.14
C PRO A 130 1.17 -3.41 28.05
N HIS A 131 0.08 -4.09 28.41
CA HIS A 131 -0.03 -5.55 28.37
C HIS A 131 -1.24 -5.94 27.50
N PRO A 132 -1.16 -5.75 26.17
CA PRO A 132 -2.26 -6.04 25.28
C PRO A 132 -2.52 -7.56 25.21
N ASN A 133 -3.75 -7.92 24.87
CA ASN A 133 -4.13 -9.28 24.52
C ASN A 133 -3.80 -9.56 23.07
N LEU A 134 -3.63 -10.85 22.76
CA LEU A 134 -3.50 -11.35 21.40
C LEU A 134 -4.59 -10.79 20.49
N ILE A 135 -4.20 -10.42 19.27
CA ILE A 135 -5.12 -10.11 18.18
C ILE A 135 -4.96 -11.14 17.07
N THR A 136 -5.98 -11.26 16.21
CA THR A 136 -5.93 -12.17 15.07
C THR A 136 -4.68 -11.91 14.22
N LYS A 137 -3.97 -12.99 13.86
CA LYS A 137 -2.84 -12.97 12.93
C LYS A 137 -3.29 -13.61 11.62
N PRO A 138 -3.42 -12.83 10.54
CA PRO A 138 -3.78 -13.37 9.23
C PRO A 138 -2.76 -14.41 8.75
N GLN A 139 -3.21 -15.53 8.18
CA GLN A 139 -2.31 -16.49 7.53
C GLN A 139 -1.97 -16.01 6.11
N LEU A 140 -0.83 -15.34 5.96
CA LEU A 140 -0.35 -14.82 4.66
C LEU A 140 0.71 -15.76 4.06
N PRO A 141 0.85 -15.82 2.72
CA PRO A 141 0.25 -14.94 1.72
C PRO A 141 -1.21 -15.25 1.35
N GLN A 142 -1.98 -14.22 0.97
CA GLN A 142 -3.35 -14.35 0.46
C GLN A 142 -3.53 -13.54 -0.82
N THR A 143 -4.21 -14.16 -1.80
CA THR A 143 -4.53 -13.54 -3.08
C THR A 143 -5.90 -12.88 -3.01
N PHE A 144 -5.97 -11.60 -3.38
CA PHE A 144 -7.22 -10.85 -3.52
C PHE A 144 -7.46 -10.59 -5.00
N GLU A 145 -8.67 -10.89 -5.49
CA GLU A 145 -9.12 -10.54 -6.84
C GLU A 145 -10.38 -9.67 -6.75
N LEU A 146 -10.25 -8.39 -7.09
CA LEU A 146 -11.33 -7.42 -7.17
C LEU A 146 -11.93 -7.48 -8.58
N VAL A 147 -13.24 -7.69 -8.65
CA VAL A 147 -13.96 -7.82 -9.93
C VAL A 147 -14.97 -6.68 -10.04
N GLY A 148 -14.78 -5.81 -11.04
CA GLY A 148 -15.69 -4.74 -11.38
C GLY A 148 -16.74 -5.24 -12.36
N ARG A 149 -18.01 -5.05 -12.00
CA ARG A 149 -19.17 -5.47 -12.80
C ARG A 149 -19.94 -4.26 -13.31
N ASP A 150 -20.41 -4.35 -14.55
CA ASP A 150 -21.31 -3.33 -15.13
C ASP A 150 -22.72 -3.40 -14.54
N ILE A 151 -23.61 -2.53 -15.01
CA ILE A 151 -25.02 -2.47 -14.59
C ILE A 151 -25.81 -3.75 -14.87
N TYR A 152 -25.31 -4.62 -15.75
CA TYR A 152 -25.91 -5.92 -16.09
C TYR A 152 -25.31 -7.08 -15.28
N GLY A 153 -24.36 -6.79 -14.39
CA GLY A 153 -23.66 -7.78 -13.55
C GLY A 153 -22.52 -8.51 -14.27
N VAL A 154 -22.16 -8.09 -15.49
CA VAL A 154 -21.10 -8.69 -16.31
C VAL A 154 -19.75 -8.25 -15.78
N GLU A 155 -18.82 -9.19 -15.62
CA GLU A 155 -17.42 -8.89 -15.27
C GLU A 155 -16.75 -8.16 -16.42
N VAL A 156 -16.37 -6.90 -16.20
CA VAL A 156 -15.77 -6.06 -17.25
C VAL A 156 -14.33 -5.67 -16.95
N VAL A 157 -13.90 -5.78 -15.68
CA VAL A 157 -12.55 -5.44 -15.27
C VAL A 157 -12.13 -6.19 -14.00
N LYS A 158 -10.83 -6.48 -13.87
CA LYS A 158 -10.27 -7.16 -12.69
C LYS A 158 -8.97 -6.54 -12.24
N TYR A 159 -8.75 -6.56 -10.93
CA TYR A 159 -7.47 -6.23 -10.32
C TYR A 159 -7.16 -7.24 -9.22
N GLY A 160 -5.97 -7.83 -9.23
CA GLY A 160 -5.56 -8.69 -8.15
C GLY A 160 -4.16 -8.42 -7.64
N PHE A 161 -3.96 -8.74 -6.37
CA PHE A 161 -2.71 -8.55 -5.63
C PHE A 161 -2.56 -9.65 -4.58
N VAL A 162 -1.34 -9.83 -4.07
CA VAL A 162 -1.05 -10.82 -3.03
C VAL A 162 -0.46 -10.14 -1.81
N LEU A 163 -1.23 -10.08 -0.73
CA LEU A 163 -0.70 -9.64 0.57
C LEU A 163 0.16 -10.74 1.16
N ARG A 164 1.41 -10.41 1.47
CA ARG A 164 2.40 -11.31 2.08
C ARG A 164 2.70 -10.92 3.52
N GLN A 165 2.44 -9.67 3.89
CA GLN A 165 2.76 -9.13 5.21
C GLN A 165 1.70 -8.15 5.70
N TRP A 166 1.32 -8.26 6.97
CA TRP A 166 0.33 -7.39 7.63
C TRP A 166 0.94 -6.67 8.81
N PHE A 167 0.71 -5.36 8.88
CA PHE A 167 1.28 -4.46 9.88
C PHE A 167 0.22 -3.91 10.82
N VAL A 168 0.61 -3.78 12.10
CA VAL A 168 -0.21 -3.22 13.17
C VAL A 168 0.58 -2.14 13.88
N ASN A 169 0.08 -0.91 13.86
CA ASN A 169 0.70 0.23 14.52
C ASN A 169 0.11 0.47 15.91
N ARG A 170 0.87 1.18 16.76
CA ARG A 170 0.45 1.61 18.11
C ARG A 170 -0.07 3.06 18.14
N GLY A 171 -0.59 3.58 17.03
CA GLY A 171 -1.19 4.90 16.97
C GLY A 171 -0.20 6.03 17.28
N GLU A 172 -0.65 6.95 18.12
CA GLU A 172 0.11 8.09 18.64
C GLU A 172 1.08 7.73 19.79
N GLN A 173 1.19 6.45 20.17
CA GLN A 173 2.05 6.06 21.28
C GLN A 173 3.53 6.13 20.91
N LEU A 174 4.21 7.14 21.46
CA LEU A 174 5.66 7.27 21.44
C LEU A 174 6.26 6.67 22.71
N LYS A 175 6.97 5.55 22.57
CA LYS A 175 7.54 4.78 23.68
C LYS A 175 8.95 4.28 23.34
N THR A 176 9.65 3.76 24.35
CA THR A 176 10.98 3.18 24.19
C THR A 176 10.94 1.91 23.36
N TYR A 177 12.10 1.52 22.83
CA TYR A 177 12.25 0.28 22.08
C TYR A 177 11.71 -0.94 22.84
N SER A 178 12.10 -1.09 24.12
CA SER A 178 11.70 -2.24 24.95
C SER A 178 10.20 -2.33 25.16
N ASP A 179 9.51 -1.19 25.25
CA ASP A 179 8.07 -1.11 25.46
C ASP A 179 7.32 -1.57 24.20
N HIS A 180 7.74 -1.10 23.02
CA HIS A 180 7.15 -1.54 21.75
C HIS A 180 7.48 -3.00 21.42
N LEU A 181 8.69 -3.46 21.74
CA LEU A 181 9.07 -4.86 21.59
C LEU A 181 8.16 -5.77 22.43
N ALA A 182 7.97 -5.44 23.72
CA ALA A 182 7.07 -6.16 24.61
C ALA A 182 5.62 -6.11 24.10
N TRP A 183 5.14 -4.93 23.71
CA TRP A 183 3.78 -4.74 23.20
C TRP A 183 3.51 -5.56 21.93
N CYS A 184 4.41 -5.55 20.94
CA CYS A 184 4.27 -6.37 19.74
C CYS A 184 4.23 -7.87 20.08
N ASN A 185 5.12 -8.33 20.96
CA ASN A 185 5.17 -9.74 21.37
C ASN A 185 3.87 -10.15 22.09
N SER A 186 3.32 -9.29 22.96
CA SER A 186 2.05 -9.53 23.66
C SER A 186 0.84 -9.59 22.73
N LEU A 187 0.86 -8.87 21.60
CA LEU A 187 -0.16 -9.02 20.54
C LEU A 187 -0.05 -10.35 19.77
N GLY A 188 1.05 -11.09 19.94
CA GLY A 188 1.39 -12.27 19.14
C GLY A 188 2.12 -11.93 17.85
N TYR A 189 2.58 -10.70 17.69
CA TYR A 189 3.33 -10.19 16.54
C TYR A 189 4.81 -10.07 16.90
N ARG A 190 5.64 -9.67 15.94
CA ARG A 190 7.02 -9.22 16.21
C ARG A 190 7.16 -7.74 15.89
N LEU A 191 8.11 -7.07 16.51
CA LEU A 191 8.53 -5.76 16.06
C LEU A 191 9.10 -5.88 14.63
N SER A 192 8.78 -4.91 13.77
CA SER A 192 9.29 -4.86 12.39
C SER A 192 10.82 -4.78 12.36
N ARG A 193 11.40 -5.17 11.23
CA ARG A 193 12.82 -5.05 10.90
C ARG A 193 13.00 -3.94 9.85
N VAL A 194 14.21 -3.44 9.68
CA VAL A 194 14.54 -2.45 8.63
C VAL A 194 14.08 -2.96 7.26
N ARG A 195 14.37 -4.22 6.92
CA ARG A 195 13.92 -4.86 5.67
C ARG A 195 12.40 -4.99 5.50
N ASP A 196 11.62 -4.93 6.58
CA ASP A 196 10.17 -4.96 6.46
C ASP A 196 9.63 -3.58 6.03
N LEU A 197 10.41 -2.51 6.24
CA LEU A 197 9.93 -1.14 6.14
C LEU A 197 10.47 -0.39 4.92
N THR A 198 11.73 -0.60 4.54
CA THR A 198 12.39 0.25 3.54
C THR A 198 13.43 -0.51 2.71
N ASN A 199 13.63 -0.07 1.47
CA ASN A 199 14.75 -0.49 0.63
C ASN A 199 15.92 0.51 0.59
N ALA A 200 15.87 1.54 1.44
CA ALA A 200 16.91 2.55 1.56
C ALA A 200 18.29 1.95 1.81
N VAL A 201 19.31 2.44 1.13
CA VAL A 201 20.70 2.02 1.38
C VAL A 201 21.32 2.93 2.42
N CYS A 202 21.94 2.33 3.44
CA CYS A 202 22.83 3.08 4.31
C CYS A 202 24.14 3.42 3.57
N SER A 203 24.15 4.51 2.81
CA SER A 203 25.30 4.95 2.00
C SER A 203 25.73 6.38 2.32
N GLY A 204 27.04 6.62 2.39
CA GLY A 204 27.63 7.95 2.57
C GLY A 204 28.46 8.10 3.87
N PRO A 205 29.39 9.07 3.88
CA PRO A 205 30.27 9.30 5.02
C PRO A 205 29.49 9.79 6.25
N GLY A 206 29.86 9.28 7.44
CA GLY A 206 29.23 9.69 8.70
C GLY A 206 27.83 9.12 8.96
N ARG A 207 27.39 8.14 8.16
CA ARG A 207 26.19 7.36 8.51
C ARG A 207 26.51 6.37 9.60
N TRP A 208 25.48 5.99 10.35
CA TRP A 208 25.59 5.10 11.50
C TRP A 208 24.70 3.86 11.35
N CYS A 209 24.26 3.57 10.13
CA CYS A 209 23.33 2.51 9.77
C CYS A 209 23.98 1.37 8.95
N GLN A 210 25.30 1.26 8.94
CA GLN A 210 26.03 0.35 8.03
C GLN A 210 25.63 -1.12 8.21
N ASP A 211 25.21 -1.51 9.42
CA ASP A 211 24.77 -2.87 9.72
C ASP A 211 23.28 -3.12 9.43
N ALA A 212 22.54 -2.07 9.02
CA ALA A 212 21.12 -2.19 8.74
C ALA A 212 20.90 -2.96 7.42
N VAL A 213 20.19 -4.09 7.52
CA VAL A 213 19.80 -4.87 6.34
C VAL A 213 18.43 -4.42 5.87
N SER A 214 18.41 -3.67 4.76
CA SER A 214 17.21 -3.18 4.11
C SER A 214 16.59 -4.20 3.15
N ALA A 215 15.39 -3.89 2.65
CA ALA A 215 14.70 -4.67 1.65
C ALA A 215 15.40 -4.60 0.28
N THR A 216 15.05 -5.54 -0.59
CA THR A 216 15.53 -5.60 -1.98
C THR A 216 14.37 -5.47 -2.95
N PRO A 217 14.57 -4.87 -4.15
CA PRO A 217 15.82 -4.26 -4.61
C PRO A 217 16.14 -2.96 -3.87
N SER A 218 17.42 -2.73 -3.60
CA SER A 218 17.92 -1.57 -2.86
C SER A 218 17.75 -0.28 -3.66
N SER A 219 17.48 0.83 -2.97
CA SER A 219 17.47 2.14 -3.59
C SER A 219 18.87 2.62 -3.96
N SER A 220 18.98 3.67 -4.77
CA SER A 220 20.27 4.28 -5.12
C SER A 220 20.86 5.16 -4.00
N GLY A 221 20.18 5.33 -2.88
CA GLY A 221 20.55 6.33 -1.89
C GLY A 221 19.98 6.11 -0.49
N ALA A 222 19.93 7.20 0.26
CA ALA A 222 19.61 7.28 1.67
C ALA A 222 18.17 6.94 2.05
N ASP A 223 17.29 7.11 1.08
CA ASP A 223 15.85 7.07 1.19
C ASP A 223 15.30 5.92 0.33
N TYR A 224 14.03 5.57 0.53
CA TYR A 224 13.42 4.56 -0.33
C TYR A 224 13.32 5.05 -1.78
N GLN A 225 13.29 4.09 -2.69
CA GLN A 225 12.79 4.29 -4.04
C GLN A 225 11.56 3.42 -4.24
N ARG A 226 10.47 4.00 -4.76
CA ARG A 226 9.19 3.29 -4.92
C ARG A 226 9.37 1.96 -5.64
N ASN A 227 8.95 0.88 -4.99
CA ASN A 227 9.11 -0.47 -5.50
C ASN A 227 8.08 -1.40 -4.85
N ILE A 228 7.82 -2.53 -5.50
CA ILE A 228 6.85 -3.53 -5.06
C ILE A 228 7.62 -4.66 -4.37
N GLY A 229 7.21 -5.03 -3.17
CA GLY A 229 7.86 -6.08 -2.38
C GLY A 229 9.16 -5.64 -1.69
N ALA A 230 9.44 -4.34 -1.64
CA ALA A 230 10.69 -3.79 -1.11
C ALA A 230 10.48 -2.96 0.17
N GLY A 231 9.55 -3.38 1.02
CA GLY A 231 9.26 -2.77 2.31
C GLY A 231 7.98 -1.93 2.33
N PHE A 232 7.38 -1.84 3.52
CA PHE A 232 6.09 -1.23 3.76
C PHE A 232 6.04 0.27 3.39
N PHE A 233 7.00 1.07 3.84
CA PHE A 233 7.04 2.50 3.50
C PHE A 233 7.45 2.72 2.04
N THR A 234 8.23 1.81 1.45
CA THR A 234 8.57 1.84 0.03
C THR A 234 7.32 1.70 -0.86
N GLU A 235 6.41 0.81 -0.48
CA GLU A 235 5.15 0.60 -1.18
C GLU A 235 4.13 1.71 -0.91
N TRP A 236 3.84 2.01 0.36
CA TRP A 236 2.75 2.91 0.74
C TRP A 236 3.15 4.38 0.78
N GLY A 237 4.43 4.69 0.93
CA GLY A 237 4.96 6.04 0.98
C GLY A 237 4.77 6.72 2.32
N ARG A 238 4.58 8.05 2.28
CA ARG A 238 4.40 8.86 3.49
C ARG A 238 3.12 8.46 4.22
N MET A 239 3.27 7.82 5.38
CA MET A 239 2.17 7.14 6.08
C MET A 239 1.13 8.08 6.70
N TYR A 240 1.54 9.29 7.09
CA TYR A 240 0.66 10.29 7.70
C TYR A 240 -0.48 10.79 6.81
N ASN A 241 -0.36 10.60 5.50
CA ASN A 241 -1.40 10.96 4.55
C ASN A 241 -2.60 10.01 4.61
N TYR A 242 -2.47 8.87 5.30
CA TYR A 242 -3.55 7.95 5.59
C TYR A 242 -4.19 8.30 6.94
N THR A 243 -5.02 9.35 6.98
CA THR A 243 -5.56 9.94 8.21
C THR A 243 -6.29 8.95 9.13
N ASP A 244 -6.95 7.94 8.55
CA ASP A 244 -7.73 6.95 9.31
C ASP A 244 -6.94 5.68 9.67
N ALA A 245 -5.68 5.57 9.24
CA ALA A 245 -4.84 4.39 9.45
C ALA A 245 -4.03 4.43 10.76
N GLY A 246 -4.04 5.56 11.48
CA GLY A 246 -3.41 5.68 12.79
C GLY A 246 -1.89 5.86 12.78
N PHE A 247 -1.28 6.11 11.63
CA PHE A 247 0.16 6.37 11.54
C PHE A 247 0.47 7.84 11.87
N VAL A 248 0.91 8.10 13.11
CA VAL A 248 1.20 9.44 13.65
C VAL A 248 2.67 9.63 14.05
N GLY A 249 3.50 8.57 13.98
CA GLY A 249 4.91 8.64 14.37
C GLY A 249 5.84 8.98 13.20
N PRO A 250 6.86 9.85 13.37
CA PRO A 250 7.77 10.21 12.26
C PRO A 250 8.78 9.14 12.01
N PHE A 251 9.10 8.38 13.06
CA PHE A 251 10.04 7.30 13.05
C PHE A 251 9.40 6.10 13.72
N TYR A 252 9.75 4.92 13.23
CA TYR A 252 9.29 3.66 13.78
C TYR A 252 10.49 2.82 14.19
N TRP A 253 10.42 2.26 15.40
CA TRP A 253 11.40 1.31 15.89
C TRP A 253 11.44 0.06 15.03
N THR A 254 12.65 -0.45 14.85
CA THR A 254 12.88 -1.78 14.29
C THR A 254 13.58 -2.66 15.32
N SER A 255 13.47 -3.97 15.16
CA SER A 255 14.13 -4.97 16.00
C SER A 255 15.63 -5.13 15.73
N ASP A 256 16.13 -4.56 14.64
CA ASP A 256 17.54 -4.59 14.27
C ASP A 256 18.34 -3.57 15.13
N ALA A 257 19.51 -3.97 15.59
CA ALA A 257 20.35 -3.19 16.51
C ALA A 257 21.80 -3.08 16.01
N THR A 258 22.50 -2.03 16.44
CA THR A 258 23.97 -1.93 16.34
C THR A 258 24.54 -1.43 17.67
N GLY A 259 25.28 -2.29 18.37
CA GLY A 259 25.79 -2.01 19.71
C GLY A 259 24.69 -1.75 20.75
N SER A 260 24.73 -0.59 21.41
CA SER A 260 23.71 -0.14 22.37
C SER A 260 22.58 0.68 21.73
N SER A 261 22.63 0.91 20.42
CA SER A 261 21.66 1.72 19.69
C SER A 261 20.74 0.84 18.84
N GLN A 262 19.56 1.36 18.55
CA GLN A 262 18.52 0.67 17.81
C GLN A 262 18.21 1.44 16.52
N PHE A 263 17.90 0.71 15.44
CA PHE A 263 17.53 1.36 14.18
C PHE A 263 16.08 1.85 14.22
N ILE A 264 15.88 3.06 13.70
CA ILE A 264 14.57 3.63 13.40
C ILE A 264 14.46 3.96 11.91
N VAL A 265 13.26 3.82 11.37
CA VAL A 265 12.97 4.13 9.97
C VAL A 265 11.94 5.25 9.89
N TYR A 266 12.20 6.23 9.04
CA TYR A 266 11.33 7.36 8.81
C TYR A 266 10.10 6.91 8.01
N SER A 267 8.90 7.20 8.51
CA SER A 267 7.63 6.84 7.83
C SER A 267 7.27 7.76 6.65
N THR A 268 8.15 8.72 6.34
CA THR A 268 7.96 9.71 5.27
C THR A 268 8.70 9.31 3.99
N ASP A 269 9.98 8.99 4.13
CA ASP A 269 10.95 8.76 3.05
C ASP A 269 11.74 7.45 3.22
N GLY A 270 11.49 6.67 4.28
CA GLY A 270 12.18 5.40 4.52
C GLY A 270 13.63 5.54 4.94
N TYR A 271 14.09 6.74 5.29
CA TYR A 271 15.44 6.97 5.80
C TYR A 271 15.72 6.14 7.06
N VAL A 272 16.89 5.49 7.11
CA VAL A 272 17.33 4.68 8.26
C VAL A 272 18.34 5.46 9.09
N THR A 273 18.14 5.50 10.40
CA THR A 273 19.11 6.04 11.37
C THR A 273 19.14 5.22 12.64
N ILE A 274 20.10 5.51 13.51
CA ILE A 274 20.15 4.97 14.87
C ILE A 274 19.72 6.03 15.88
N THR A 275 19.25 5.56 17.02
CA THR A 275 19.12 6.39 18.23
C THR A 275 19.27 5.51 19.47
N ASP A 276 19.38 6.15 20.64
CA ASP A 276 19.41 5.47 21.93
C ASP A 276 18.08 4.76 22.19
N ALA A 277 18.13 3.52 22.69
CA ALA A 277 16.93 2.71 22.95
C ALA A 277 15.94 3.33 23.96
N SER A 278 16.39 4.33 24.74
CA SER A 278 15.57 5.13 25.66
C SER A 278 14.76 6.26 24.98
N PHE A 279 15.00 6.54 23.70
CA PHE A 279 14.23 7.53 22.95
C PHE A 279 12.75 7.11 22.80
N SER A 280 11.84 8.07 22.74
CA SER A 280 10.42 7.80 22.50
C SER A 280 10.10 7.88 21.01
N SER A 281 9.71 6.76 20.40
CA SER A 281 9.40 6.66 18.96
C SER A 281 8.15 5.82 18.72
N GLY A 282 7.68 5.78 17.48
CA GLY A 282 6.55 4.95 17.07
C GLY A 282 6.91 3.46 17.07
N GLY A 283 5.90 2.61 17.23
CA GLY A 283 6.02 1.15 17.16
C GLY A 283 5.20 0.58 16.02
N LEU A 284 5.81 -0.34 15.27
CA LEU A 284 5.16 -1.02 14.15
C LEU A 284 5.45 -2.52 14.24
N CYS A 285 4.39 -3.28 14.45
CA CYS A 285 4.43 -4.73 14.56
C CYS A 285 4.07 -5.37 13.23
N THR A 286 4.60 -6.55 12.96
CA THR A 286 4.24 -7.38 11.80
C THR A 286 4.08 -8.83 12.21
N ALA A 287 3.23 -9.56 11.48
CA ALA A 287 3.20 -11.01 11.56
C ALA A 287 4.57 -11.58 11.11
N PRO A 288 5.06 -12.69 11.70
CA PRO A 288 6.26 -13.40 11.27
C PRO A 288 6.22 -13.83 9.81
#